data_AF-A0A969JQH2-F1
#
_entry.id   AF-A0A969JQH2-F1
#
_cell.length_a   1.000
_cell.length_b   1.000
_cell.length_c   1.000
_cell.angle_alpha   90.00
_cell.angle_beta   90.00
_cell.angle_gamma   90.00
#
_symmetry.space_group_name_H-M   'P 1'
#
loop_
_entity.id
_entity.type
_entity.pdbx_description
1 polymer ?
#
loop_
_entity_poly.entity_id
_entity_poly.type
_entity_poly.pdbx_seq_one_letter_code
_entity_poly.pdbx_strand_id
1 'polypeptide(L)'
;AECHEIIGTHWTDSQHGKATSDPIFQKAWKEAGNPAECLTCHTTGFDPVSGNWETEGVACQTCHSPIPTNHPEDIMPTDISSRLCGTCHLETHEEWSDSTHAQEDLNCVRCHNPHTTQLRVTDAQALCAACHNDQVHFFEYTIHAQEGVTCMDCHLKVSEAQTSEQLLTSGHAARHHTFTVGMETCADCHALEMHYPLDRVSAQDLPNAPMNTVLESSLITSEPNPASPVGFAVLAGLVGMASGMILAPWSERWYRRINGS
;
A
#
# COMPACT_ATOMS: atom_id res chain seq x y z
N ALA A 1 -10.53 -30.03 1.71
CA ALA A 1 -9.25 -29.79 2.41
C ALA A 1 -8.17 -30.84 2.10
N GLU A 2 -8.48 -31.97 1.45
CA GLU A 2 -7.52 -33.08 1.27
C GLU A 2 -6.49 -32.95 0.11
N CYS A 3 -6.48 -31.88 -0.69
CA CYS A 3 -5.66 -31.87 -1.92
C CYS A 3 -4.39 -31.00 -1.89
N HIS A 4 -4.14 -30.24 -0.81
CA HIS A 4 -2.87 -29.50 -0.60
C HIS A 4 -2.50 -29.46 0.88
N GLU A 5 -2.26 -30.63 1.49
CA GLU A 5 -2.17 -30.81 2.95
C GLU A 5 -1.40 -29.70 3.69
N ILE A 6 -0.18 -29.37 3.26
CA ILE A 6 0.65 -28.34 3.90
C ILE A 6 0.01 -26.95 3.81
N ILE A 7 -0.45 -26.54 2.63
CA ILE A 7 -1.08 -25.23 2.41
C ILE A 7 -2.44 -25.19 3.12
N GLY A 8 -3.16 -26.31 3.09
CA GLY A 8 -4.43 -26.50 3.77
C GLY A 8 -4.30 -26.29 5.27
N THR A 9 -3.27 -26.85 5.91
CA THR A 9 -3.02 -26.64 7.36
C THR A 9 -2.77 -25.17 7.68
N HIS A 10 -1.86 -24.51 6.95
CA HIS A 10 -1.61 -23.07 7.16
C HIS A 10 -2.87 -22.23 6.97
N TRP A 11 -3.67 -22.54 5.95
CA TRP A 11 -4.92 -21.84 5.69
C TRP A 11 -5.92 -22.03 6.82
N THR A 12 -6.16 -23.28 7.25
CA THR A 12 -7.10 -23.58 8.34
C THR A 12 -6.69 -22.91 9.65
N ASP A 13 -5.39 -22.66 9.84
CA ASP A 13 -4.89 -21.97 11.03
C ASP A 13 -4.89 -20.44 10.94
N SER A 14 -4.99 -19.90 9.72
CA SER A 14 -4.98 -18.46 9.44
C SER A 14 -6.26 -17.73 9.84
N GLN A 15 -6.21 -16.40 9.87
CA GLN A 15 -7.38 -15.56 10.12
C GLN A 15 -8.44 -15.68 9.01
N HIS A 16 -8.04 -15.88 7.76
CA HIS A 16 -8.98 -16.08 6.65
C HIS A 16 -9.75 -17.39 6.79
N GLY A 17 -9.06 -18.50 7.08
CA GLY A 17 -9.69 -19.80 7.32
C GLY A 17 -10.58 -19.81 8.55
N LYS A 18 -10.27 -18.99 9.55
CA LYS A 18 -11.05 -18.83 10.79
C LYS A 18 -12.02 -17.65 10.76
N ALA A 19 -12.23 -16.99 9.62
CA ALA A 19 -12.96 -15.72 9.57
C ALA A 19 -14.35 -15.78 10.22
N THR A 20 -15.13 -16.84 10.02
CA THR A 20 -16.42 -17.00 10.73
C THR A 20 -16.26 -17.53 12.15
N SER A 21 -15.28 -18.39 12.42
CA SER A 21 -15.17 -19.10 13.70
C SER A 21 -14.32 -18.36 14.75
N ASP A 22 -13.69 -17.25 14.37
CA ASP A 22 -12.91 -16.42 15.28
C ASP A 22 -13.74 -15.99 16.50
N PRO A 23 -13.28 -16.24 17.74
CA PRO A 23 -14.04 -15.92 18.94
C PRO A 23 -14.35 -14.42 19.11
N ILE A 24 -13.47 -13.54 18.64
CA ILE A 24 -13.64 -12.09 18.76
C ILE A 24 -14.72 -11.63 17.80
N PHE A 25 -14.66 -12.10 16.54
CA PHE A 25 -15.72 -11.89 15.57
C PHE A 25 -17.06 -12.44 16.08
N GLN A 26 -17.10 -13.70 16.55
CA GLN A 26 -18.33 -14.33 17.03
C GLN A 26 -18.97 -13.57 18.20
N LYS A 27 -18.18 -13.00 19.10
CA LYS A 27 -18.66 -12.14 20.18
C LYS A 27 -19.28 -10.86 19.60
N ALA A 28 -18.52 -10.12 18.77
CA ALA A 28 -18.96 -8.87 18.17
C ALA A 28 -20.21 -9.03 17.30
N TRP A 29 -20.25 -10.07 16.47
CA TRP A 29 -21.37 -10.38 15.59
C TRP A 29 -22.65 -10.66 16.38
N LYS A 30 -22.57 -11.42 17.48
CA LYS A 30 -23.71 -11.69 18.36
C LYS A 30 -24.17 -10.43 19.10
N GLU A 31 -23.24 -9.64 19.62
CA GLU A 31 -23.55 -8.36 20.30
C GLU A 31 -24.21 -7.37 19.35
N ALA A 32 -23.84 -7.37 18.06
CA ALA A 32 -24.46 -6.57 17.00
C ALA A 32 -25.81 -7.12 16.52
N GLY A 33 -26.29 -8.25 17.04
CA GLY A 33 -27.59 -8.83 16.68
C GLY A 33 -27.56 -9.81 15.49
N ASN A 34 -26.39 -10.34 15.14
CA ASN A 34 -26.15 -11.24 14.01
C ASN A 34 -26.54 -10.64 12.64
N PRO A 35 -26.07 -9.42 12.29
CA PRO A 35 -26.32 -8.83 10.97
C PRO A 35 -25.79 -9.75 9.86
N ALA A 36 -26.60 -9.96 8.83
CA ALA A 36 -26.28 -10.85 7.73
C ALA A 36 -25.18 -10.27 6.83
N GLU A 37 -25.06 -8.95 6.80
CA GLU A 37 -24.08 -8.20 6.01
C GLU A 37 -22.63 -8.58 6.37
N CYS A 38 -22.36 -8.92 7.64
CA CYS A 38 -21.05 -9.39 8.08
C CYS A 38 -20.61 -10.68 7.38
N LEU A 39 -21.55 -11.53 6.98
CA LEU A 39 -21.26 -12.80 6.34
C LEU A 39 -20.75 -12.63 4.91
N THR A 40 -20.94 -11.46 4.29
CA THR A 40 -20.37 -11.13 2.98
C THR A 40 -18.85 -11.32 2.94
N CYS A 41 -18.17 -11.00 4.05
CA CYS A 41 -16.72 -11.08 4.15
C CYS A 41 -16.24 -12.25 5.02
N HIS A 42 -17.09 -12.70 5.95
CA HIS A 42 -16.73 -13.71 6.93
C HIS A 42 -17.09 -15.13 6.50
N THR A 43 -17.82 -15.34 5.41
CA THR A 43 -18.07 -16.66 4.81
C THR A 43 -17.72 -16.65 3.32
N THR A 44 -17.84 -17.79 2.66
CA THR A 44 -17.68 -17.89 1.20
C THR A 44 -18.99 -18.20 0.52
N GLY A 45 -19.27 -17.51 -0.58
CA GLY A 45 -20.48 -17.71 -1.37
C GLY A 45 -21.74 -17.21 -0.66
N PHE A 46 -21.63 -16.18 0.18
CA PHE A 46 -22.78 -15.56 0.84
C PHE A 46 -23.75 -14.94 -0.17
N ASP A 47 -25.01 -15.31 -0.09
CA ASP A 47 -26.11 -14.73 -0.86
C ASP A 47 -26.99 -13.87 0.05
N PRO A 48 -27.00 -12.52 -0.12
CA PRO A 48 -27.79 -11.62 0.73
C PRO A 48 -29.30 -11.77 0.54
N VAL A 49 -29.77 -12.41 -0.55
CA VAL A 49 -31.21 -12.62 -0.80
C VAL A 49 -31.72 -13.82 0.01
N SER A 50 -31.02 -14.95 -0.05
CA SER A 50 -31.42 -16.16 0.67
C SER A 50 -30.86 -16.24 2.10
N GLY A 51 -29.82 -15.47 2.41
CA GLY A 51 -29.11 -15.51 3.69
C GLY A 51 -28.21 -16.74 3.87
N ASN A 52 -28.02 -17.55 2.83
CA ASN A 52 -27.19 -18.75 2.87
C ASN A 52 -25.77 -18.45 2.38
N TRP A 53 -24.83 -19.32 2.74
CA TRP A 53 -23.45 -19.33 2.25
C TRP A 53 -23.03 -20.76 1.90
N GLU A 54 -21.99 -20.89 1.09
CA GLU A 54 -21.48 -22.19 0.66
C GLU A 54 -20.60 -22.85 1.72
N THR A 55 -19.69 -22.06 2.32
CA THR A 55 -18.74 -22.56 3.34
C THR A 55 -18.44 -21.52 4.40
N GLU A 56 -18.22 -21.98 5.63
CA GLU A 56 -17.64 -21.18 6.70
C GLU A 56 -16.24 -20.70 6.35
N GLY A 57 -15.90 -19.49 6.80
CA GLY A 57 -14.63 -18.81 6.56
C GLY A 57 -14.44 -18.36 5.12
N VAL A 58 -13.31 -17.72 4.86
CA VAL A 58 -12.84 -17.47 3.50
C VAL A 58 -12.21 -18.77 2.99
N ALA A 59 -12.78 -19.35 1.95
CA ALA A 59 -12.33 -20.60 1.35
C ALA A 59 -11.38 -20.33 0.18
N CYS A 60 -10.68 -21.39 -0.25
CA CYS A 60 -9.72 -21.33 -1.35
C CYS A 60 -10.34 -20.72 -2.62
N GLN A 61 -11.61 -21.06 -2.87
CA GLN A 61 -12.37 -20.69 -4.05
C GLN A 61 -12.62 -19.19 -4.19
N THR A 62 -12.48 -18.43 -3.11
CA THR A 62 -12.58 -16.96 -3.14
C THR A 62 -11.52 -16.35 -4.06
N CYS A 63 -10.30 -16.91 -4.07
CA CYS A 63 -9.20 -16.43 -4.92
C CYS A 63 -8.83 -17.42 -6.03
N HIS A 64 -9.01 -18.72 -5.78
CA HIS A 64 -8.68 -19.79 -6.72
C HIS A 64 -9.96 -20.32 -7.38
N SER A 65 -10.25 -19.88 -8.60
CA SER A 65 -11.47 -20.32 -9.28
C SER A 65 -11.38 -20.10 -10.80
N PRO A 66 -11.97 -20.99 -11.62
CA PRO A 66 -12.61 -22.26 -11.27
C PRO A 66 -11.59 -23.39 -11.04
N ILE A 67 -12.02 -24.52 -10.47
CA ILE A 67 -11.21 -25.75 -10.45
C ILE A 67 -11.17 -26.33 -11.87
N PRO A 68 -9.99 -26.44 -12.53
CA PRO A 68 -9.90 -27.06 -13.85
C PRO A 68 -10.26 -28.54 -13.80
N THR A 69 -10.83 -29.07 -14.88
CA THR A 69 -11.19 -30.50 -14.96
C THR A 69 -9.98 -31.44 -14.91
N ASN A 70 -8.82 -30.96 -15.34
CA ASN A 70 -7.55 -31.68 -15.34
C ASN A 70 -6.62 -31.20 -14.20
N HIS A 71 -7.16 -30.76 -13.07
CA HIS A 71 -6.35 -30.49 -11.89
C HIS A 71 -5.88 -31.83 -11.27
N PRO A 72 -4.60 -32.02 -10.91
CA PRO A 72 -3.55 -31.01 -10.68
C PRO A 72 -2.65 -30.66 -11.86
N GLU A 73 -2.79 -31.29 -13.02
CA GLU A 73 -1.99 -30.97 -14.21
C GLU A 73 -2.18 -29.52 -14.66
N ASP A 74 -3.41 -29.03 -14.58
CA ASP A 74 -3.74 -27.61 -14.73
C ASP A 74 -3.82 -26.92 -13.37
N ILE A 75 -3.11 -25.80 -13.25
CA ILE A 75 -3.13 -24.96 -12.04
C ILE A 75 -4.45 -24.19 -12.00
N MET A 76 -5.05 -24.10 -10.82
CA MET A 76 -6.21 -23.24 -10.61
C MET A 76 -5.87 -21.78 -10.95
N PRO A 77 -6.66 -21.09 -11.79
CA PRO A 77 -6.53 -19.65 -11.96
C PRO A 77 -6.63 -18.96 -10.60
N THR A 78 -5.79 -17.95 -10.39
CA THR A 78 -5.70 -17.25 -9.11
C THR A 78 -5.85 -15.77 -9.35
N ASP A 79 -6.84 -15.15 -8.71
CA ASP A 79 -6.97 -13.71 -8.63
C ASP A 79 -6.25 -13.21 -7.37
N ILE A 80 -5.24 -12.37 -7.58
CA ILE A 80 -4.44 -11.71 -6.53
C ILE A 80 -4.49 -10.19 -6.70
N SER A 81 -5.48 -9.69 -7.43
CA SER A 81 -5.68 -8.25 -7.59
C SER A 81 -6.00 -7.60 -6.25
N SER A 82 -5.51 -6.38 -6.04
CA SER A 82 -5.89 -5.61 -4.84
C SER A 82 -7.41 -5.42 -4.75
N ARG A 83 -8.08 -5.35 -5.91
CA ARG A 83 -9.55 -5.27 -6.00
C ARG A 83 -10.24 -6.44 -5.32
N LEU A 84 -9.75 -7.67 -5.50
CA LEU A 84 -10.32 -8.84 -4.83
C LEU A 84 -10.23 -8.69 -3.31
N CYS A 85 -9.07 -8.29 -2.79
CA CYS A 85 -8.87 -8.03 -1.37
C CYS A 85 -9.82 -6.94 -0.85
N GLY A 86 -10.00 -5.89 -1.66
CA GLY A 86 -10.91 -4.77 -1.39
C GLY A 86 -12.39 -5.10 -1.46
N THR A 87 -12.80 -6.33 -1.81
CA THR A 87 -14.20 -6.74 -1.66
C THR A 87 -14.60 -6.89 -0.18
N CYS A 88 -13.61 -7.17 0.68
CA CYS A 88 -13.79 -7.33 2.12
C CYS A 88 -13.02 -6.27 2.92
N HIS A 89 -11.76 -6.02 2.57
CA HIS A 89 -10.90 -5.04 3.22
C HIS A 89 -11.09 -3.64 2.61
N LEU A 90 -12.31 -3.10 2.75
CA LEU A 90 -12.75 -1.89 2.05
C LEU A 90 -11.89 -0.67 2.40
N GLU A 91 -11.80 -0.33 3.68
CA GLU A 91 -11.02 0.82 4.17
C GLU A 91 -9.53 0.68 3.80
N THR A 92 -8.93 -0.49 4.09
CA THR A 92 -7.52 -0.76 3.75
C THR A 92 -7.25 -0.62 2.26
N HIS A 93 -8.16 -1.11 1.41
CA HIS A 93 -8.01 -1.01 -0.03
C HIS A 93 -8.14 0.43 -0.52
N GLU A 94 -9.06 1.20 0.06
CA GLU A 94 -9.19 2.63 -0.23
C GLU A 94 -7.91 3.39 0.15
N GLU A 95 -7.43 3.25 1.38
CA GLU A 95 -6.18 3.86 1.84
C GLU A 95 -4.97 3.43 0.99
N TRP A 96 -4.86 2.14 0.70
CA TRP A 96 -3.78 1.60 -0.13
C TRP A 96 -3.83 2.18 -1.53
N SER A 97 -5.03 2.35 -2.11
CA SER A 97 -5.19 2.85 -3.48
C SER A 97 -4.68 4.28 -3.68
N ASP A 98 -4.64 5.08 -2.61
CA ASP A 98 -4.07 6.43 -2.61
C ASP A 98 -2.54 6.43 -2.44
N SER A 99 -1.94 5.31 -2.06
CA SER A 99 -0.50 5.22 -1.79
C SER A 99 0.36 5.21 -3.05
N THR A 100 1.63 5.61 -2.92
CA THR A 100 2.63 5.44 -3.99
C THR A 100 2.82 3.96 -4.36
N HIS A 101 2.69 3.03 -3.40
CA HIS A 101 2.82 1.60 -3.69
C HIS A 101 1.72 1.11 -4.65
N ALA A 102 0.50 1.63 -4.54
CA ALA A 102 -0.55 1.33 -5.51
C ALA A 102 -0.28 1.93 -6.89
N GLN A 103 0.27 3.15 -6.94
CA GLN A 103 0.63 3.83 -8.19
C GLN A 103 1.75 3.09 -8.95
N GLU A 104 2.61 2.36 -8.23
CA GLU A 104 3.66 1.51 -8.79
C GLU A 104 3.21 0.04 -9.00
N ASP A 105 1.90 -0.21 -9.08
CA ASP A 105 1.28 -1.52 -9.37
C ASP A 105 1.62 -2.64 -8.35
N LEU A 106 1.95 -2.30 -7.09
CA LEU A 106 2.30 -3.28 -6.06
C LEU A 106 1.09 -3.80 -5.29
N ASN A 107 0.57 -4.97 -5.66
CA ASN A 107 -0.58 -5.56 -4.99
C ASN A 107 -0.33 -6.03 -3.54
N CYS A 108 -1.41 -6.29 -2.80
CA CYS A 108 -1.39 -6.67 -1.38
C CYS A 108 -0.49 -7.88 -1.09
N VAL A 109 -0.44 -8.86 -2.01
CA VAL A 109 0.35 -10.09 -1.85
C VAL A 109 1.85 -9.90 -2.09
N ARG A 110 2.31 -8.68 -2.41
CA ARG A 110 3.72 -8.30 -2.38
C ARG A 110 4.25 -8.15 -0.95
N CYS A 111 3.39 -7.77 -0.01
CA CYS A 111 3.75 -7.58 1.39
C CYS A 111 3.17 -8.67 2.30
N HIS A 112 1.94 -9.10 2.02
CA HIS A 112 1.23 -10.11 2.82
C HIS A 112 1.27 -11.49 2.19
N ASN A 113 1.25 -12.51 3.04
CA ASN A 113 0.99 -13.89 2.66
C ASN A 113 -0.48 -14.22 2.99
N PRO A 114 -1.35 -14.38 1.98
CA PRO A 114 -2.77 -14.62 2.22
C PRO A 114 -3.03 -15.97 2.88
N HIS A 115 -2.12 -16.94 2.77
CA HIS A 115 -2.30 -18.26 3.38
C HIS A 115 -2.02 -18.32 4.87
N THR A 116 -1.12 -17.46 5.36
CA THR A 116 -0.75 -17.40 6.78
C THR A 116 -1.35 -16.18 7.47
N THR A 117 -1.91 -15.24 6.71
CA THR A 117 -2.38 -13.92 7.18
C THR A 117 -1.29 -13.12 7.90
N GLN A 118 -0.03 -13.34 7.53
CA GLN A 118 1.15 -12.66 8.07
C GLN A 118 1.88 -11.90 6.95
N LEU A 119 2.91 -11.13 7.30
CA LEU A 119 3.84 -10.60 6.31
C LEU A 119 4.59 -11.74 5.62
N ARG A 120 5.03 -11.50 4.38
CA ARG A 120 5.82 -12.49 3.61
C ARG A 120 7.18 -12.80 4.22
N VAL A 121 7.67 -11.90 5.04
CA VAL A 121 8.91 -12.01 5.80
C VAL A 121 8.61 -11.78 7.29
N THR A 122 9.49 -12.25 8.16
CA THR A 122 9.29 -12.17 9.61
C THR A 122 9.51 -10.77 10.18
N ASP A 123 10.25 -9.92 9.46
CA ASP A 123 10.62 -8.59 9.89
C ASP A 123 10.15 -7.55 8.86
N ALA A 124 9.36 -6.59 9.32
CA ALA A 124 8.86 -5.51 8.47
C ALA A 124 9.98 -4.64 7.90
N GLN A 125 11.11 -4.49 8.61
CA GLN A 125 12.21 -3.64 8.15
C GLN A 125 12.91 -4.30 6.97
N ALA A 126 13.16 -5.61 7.07
CA ALA A 126 13.63 -6.42 5.96
C ALA A 126 12.68 -6.37 4.75
N LEU A 127 11.35 -6.29 4.96
CA LEU A 127 10.39 -6.15 3.86
C LEU A 127 10.58 -4.83 3.11
N CYS A 128 10.65 -3.70 3.84
CA CYS A 128 10.86 -2.39 3.26
C CYS A 128 12.22 -2.30 2.56
N ALA A 129 13.27 -2.86 3.17
CA ALA A 129 14.63 -2.87 2.66
C ALA A 129 14.78 -3.60 1.32
N ALA A 130 13.90 -4.57 1.01
CA ALA A 130 13.94 -5.30 -0.24
C ALA A 130 13.84 -4.38 -1.49
N CYS A 131 13.19 -3.21 -1.34
CA CYS A 131 13.10 -2.19 -2.38
C CYS A 131 13.80 -0.87 -1.98
N HIS A 132 13.63 -0.41 -0.73
CA HIS A 132 14.11 0.87 -0.22
C HIS A 132 15.54 0.83 0.33
N ASN A 133 16.49 0.36 -0.48
CA ASN A 133 17.87 0.13 -0.05
C ASN A 133 18.56 1.43 0.45
N ASP A 134 18.41 2.54 -0.27
CA ASP A 134 19.06 3.81 0.08
C ASP A 134 18.47 4.42 1.35
N GLN A 135 17.14 4.36 1.49
CA GLN A 135 16.45 4.93 2.66
C GLN A 135 16.79 4.14 3.93
N VAL A 136 16.90 2.81 3.82
CA VAL A 136 17.31 1.94 4.93
C VAL A 136 18.75 2.23 5.35
N HIS A 137 19.67 2.45 4.40
CA HIS A 137 21.06 2.74 4.72
C HIS A 137 21.21 3.97 5.62
N PHE A 138 20.48 5.05 5.36
CA PHE A 138 20.55 6.26 6.20
C PHE A 138 19.72 6.15 7.48
N PHE A 139 18.58 5.45 7.43
CA PHE A 139 17.71 5.31 8.59
C PHE A 139 18.40 4.62 9.77
N GLU A 140 19.19 3.58 9.51
CA GLU A 140 19.89 2.79 10.54
C GLU A 140 20.83 3.64 11.42
N TYR A 141 21.33 4.78 10.91
CA TYR A 141 22.19 5.69 11.66
C TYR A 141 21.44 6.75 12.48
N THR A 142 20.11 6.82 12.39
CA THR A 142 19.30 7.80 13.11
C THR A 142 19.06 7.39 14.56
N ILE A 143 18.71 8.36 15.42
CA ILE A 143 18.30 8.07 16.81
C ILE A 143 17.01 7.25 16.85
N HIS A 144 16.10 7.44 15.90
CA HIS A 144 14.87 6.64 15.81
C HIS A 144 15.19 5.15 15.66
N ALA A 145 16.07 4.79 14.74
CA ALA A 145 16.49 3.40 14.58
C ALA A 145 17.22 2.85 15.81
N GLN A 146 18.08 3.65 16.46
CA GLN A 146 18.80 3.26 17.67
C GLN A 146 17.87 3.01 18.87
N GLU A 147 16.78 3.76 18.96
CA GLU A 147 15.71 3.57 19.96
C GLU A 147 14.68 2.50 19.54
N GLY A 148 14.92 1.79 18.43
CA GLY A 148 14.08 0.68 17.97
C GLY A 148 12.81 1.08 17.23
N VAL A 149 12.67 2.36 16.84
CA VAL A 149 11.58 2.83 15.97
C VAL A 149 11.78 2.25 14.57
N THR A 150 10.68 1.81 13.98
CA THR A 150 10.63 1.08 12.72
C THR A 150 10.01 1.92 11.60
N CYS A 151 10.16 1.49 10.36
CA CYS A 151 9.53 2.17 9.21
C CYS A 151 8.00 2.27 9.37
N MET A 152 7.39 1.22 9.93
CA MET A 152 5.94 1.15 10.13
C MET A 152 5.44 2.08 11.23
N ASP A 153 6.27 2.48 12.18
CA ASP A 153 5.83 3.36 13.26
C ASP A 153 5.53 4.77 12.77
N CYS A 154 6.18 5.20 11.68
CA CYS A 154 5.89 6.47 11.02
C CYS A 154 4.99 6.30 9.78
N HIS A 155 5.28 5.30 8.93
CA HIS A 155 4.59 5.16 7.65
C HIS A 155 3.28 4.37 7.73
N LEU A 156 3.10 3.50 8.73
CA LEU A 156 1.89 2.70 8.92
C LEU A 156 1.36 2.89 10.34
N LYS A 157 1.03 4.15 10.66
CA LYS A 157 0.47 4.54 11.95
C LYS A 157 -0.71 3.65 12.34
N VAL A 158 -0.80 3.31 13.62
CA VAL A 158 -1.95 2.60 14.19
C VAL A 158 -3.19 3.50 14.10
N SER A 159 -4.27 2.99 13.53
CA SER A 159 -5.50 3.78 13.36
C SER A 159 -6.07 4.21 14.73
N GLU A 160 -6.75 5.35 14.78
CA GLU A 160 -7.23 5.99 16.02
C GLU A 160 -8.25 5.18 16.83
N ALA A 161 -8.56 3.94 16.42
CA ALA A 161 -9.42 3.05 17.18
C ALA A 161 -8.84 2.81 18.58
N GLN A 162 -9.58 3.28 19.57
CA GLN A 162 -9.06 3.69 20.87
C GLN A 162 -8.64 2.52 21.79
N THR A 163 -8.77 1.27 21.34
CA THR A 163 -8.22 0.07 21.98
C THR A 163 -8.04 -1.06 20.96
N SER A 164 -7.14 -2.01 21.26
CA SER A 164 -7.00 -3.26 20.50
C SER A 164 -8.28 -4.10 20.45
N GLU A 165 -9.16 -4.01 21.46
CA GLU A 165 -10.47 -4.66 21.44
C GLU A 165 -11.43 -3.99 20.43
N GLN A 166 -11.37 -2.66 20.29
CA GLN A 166 -12.21 -1.92 19.35
C GLN A 166 -11.74 -2.08 17.90
N LEU A 167 -10.43 -2.23 17.67
CA LEU A 167 -9.86 -2.61 16.38
C LEU A 167 -10.36 -3.96 15.88
N LEU A 168 -10.38 -4.97 16.75
CA LEU A 168 -10.73 -6.34 16.37
C LEU A 168 -12.24 -6.56 16.23
N THR A 169 -13.07 -5.67 16.78
CA THR A 169 -14.54 -5.81 16.79
C THR A 169 -15.25 -4.92 15.78
N SER A 170 -14.60 -3.86 15.30
CA SER A 170 -15.20 -2.89 14.38
C SER A 170 -14.92 -3.16 12.90
N GLY A 171 -14.06 -4.14 12.59
CA GLY A 171 -13.69 -4.49 11.20
C GLY A 171 -12.76 -3.49 10.51
N HIS A 172 -12.26 -2.49 11.25
CA HIS A 172 -11.32 -1.49 10.72
C HIS A 172 -9.89 -2.02 10.69
N ALA A 173 -9.08 -1.45 9.79
CA ALA A 173 -7.68 -1.76 9.71
C ALA A 173 -6.95 -1.29 10.97
N ALA A 174 -6.07 -2.12 11.54
CA ALA A 174 -5.25 -1.73 12.69
C ALA A 174 -4.22 -0.65 12.37
N ARG A 175 -3.85 -0.49 11.09
CA ARG A 175 -2.85 0.46 10.62
C ARG A 175 -3.29 1.09 9.31
N HIS A 176 -2.96 2.36 9.13
CA HIS A 176 -3.22 3.09 7.89
C HIS A 176 -2.32 2.58 6.75
N HIS A 177 -2.90 2.35 5.59
CA HIS A 177 -2.20 1.85 4.40
C HIS A 177 -1.93 2.92 3.34
N THR A 178 -1.98 4.21 3.70
CA THR A 178 -1.59 5.31 2.79
C THR A 178 -0.08 5.47 2.67
N PHE A 179 0.69 4.97 3.65
CA PHE A 179 2.16 5.11 3.77
C PHE A 179 2.64 6.57 3.98
N THR A 180 1.72 7.52 4.11
CA THR A 180 2.00 8.94 4.33
C THR A 180 2.24 9.22 5.80
N VAL A 181 3.20 10.10 6.10
CA VAL A 181 3.52 10.50 7.48
C VAL A 181 2.87 11.84 7.78
N GLY A 182 1.83 11.82 8.62
CA GLY A 182 1.21 13.02 9.18
C GLY A 182 1.90 13.49 10.47
N MET A 183 1.72 14.77 10.82
CA MET A 183 2.32 15.38 12.03
C MET A 183 1.85 14.72 13.32
N GLU A 184 0.62 14.20 13.31
CA GLU A 184 0.01 13.42 14.37
C GLU A 184 0.79 12.15 14.70
N THR A 185 1.51 11.57 13.73
CA THR A 185 2.35 10.38 13.97
C THR A 185 3.57 10.74 14.82
N CYS A 186 4.16 11.91 14.57
CA CYS A 186 5.24 12.44 15.38
C CYS A 186 4.74 12.77 16.80
N ALA A 187 3.53 13.34 16.91
CA ALA A 187 2.94 13.74 18.17
C ALA A 187 2.67 12.55 19.11
N ASP A 188 2.49 11.32 18.60
CA ASP A 188 2.27 10.14 19.44
C ASP A 188 3.44 9.86 20.40
N CYS A 189 4.66 10.29 20.07
CA CYS A 189 5.83 10.23 20.96
C CYS A 189 6.34 11.62 21.38
N HIS A 190 6.25 12.62 20.50
CA HIS A 190 6.80 13.96 20.69
C HIS A 190 5.75 15.02 21.09
N ALA A 191 4.58 14.60 21.63
CA ALA A 191 3.47 15.50 21.96
C ALA A 191 3.90 16.75 22.75
N LEU A 192 4.79 16.60 23.73
CA LEU A 192 5.23 17.70 24.60
C LEU A 192 6.20 18.65 23.90
N GLU A 193 7.01 18.15 22.96
CA GLU A 193 8.03 18.92 22.26
C GLU A 193 7.42 19.68 21.07
N MET A 194 6.41 19.09 20.43
CA MET A 194 5.70 19.68 19.29
C MET A 194 4.70 20.78 19.69
N HIS A 195 4.26 20.77 20.96
CA HIS A 195 3.35 21.78 21.52
C HIS A 195 4.01 22.70 22.55
N TYR A 196 5.31 22.56 22.82
CA TYR A 196 6.00 23.51 23.70
C TYR A 196 6.01 24.89 23.03
N PRO A 197 5.45 25.94 23.66
CA PRO A 197 5.73 27.30 23.22
C PRO A 197 7.25 27.44 23.26
N LEU A 198 7.88 27.81 22.16
CA LEU A 198 9.25 28.30 22.22
C LEU A 198 9.20 29.58 23.08
N ASP A 199 9.33 29.43 24.40
CA ASP A 199 9.91 30.45 25.24
C ASP A 199 11.26 30.68 24.58
N ARG A 200 11.32 31.78 23.83
CA ARG A 200 12.51 32.20 23.09
C ARG A 200 13.66 32.10 24.06
N VAL A 201 14.51 31.09 23.90
CA VAL A 201 15.77 31.06 24.63
C VAL A 201 16.43 32.38 24.26
N SER A 202 16.55 33.26 25.26
CA SER A 202 17.16 34.57 25.06
C SER A 202 18.55 34.29 24.54
N ALA A 203 18.96 34.96 23.46
CA ALA A 203 20.28 34.76 22.86
C ALA A 203 21.45 35.00 23.84
N GLN A 204 21.17 35.49 25.04
CA GLN A 204 22.10 35.67 26.15
C GLN A 204 22.44 34.38 26.93
N ASP A 205 21.67 33.29 26.81
CA ASP A 205 21.85 32.09 27.66
C ASP A 205 22.54 30.91 26.96
N LEU A 206 23.03 31.09 25.72
CA LEU A 206 23.82 30.06 25.04
C LEU A 206 25.28 30.09 25.56
N PRO A 207 25.85 28.94 25.99
CA PRO A 207 27.28 28.83 26.22
C PRO A 207 28.03 29.17 24.93
N ASN A 208 29.02 30.06 25.01
CA ASN A 208 29.92 30.40 23.90
C ASN A 208 30.73 29.17 23.48
N ALA A 209 30.14 28.30 22.66
CA ALA A 209 30.87 27.31 21.89
C ALA A 209 31.50 28.03 20.68
N PRO A 210 32.81 27.91 20.44
CA PRO A 210 33.41 28.47 19.24
C PRO A 210 32.82 27.75 18.02
N MET A 211 32.05 28.47 17.20
CA MET A 211 31.65 28.03 15.87
C MET A 211 32.91 27.94 14.99
N ASN A 212 33.56 26.79 15.00
CA ASN A 212 34.51 26.47 13.95
C ASN A 212 33.76 25.81 12.78
N THR A 213 34.16 26.27 11.59
CA THR A 213 33.81 25.77 10.25
C THR A 213 32.41 26.10 9.73
N VAL A 214 32.36 27.27 9.10
CA VAL A 214 31.57 27.63 7.92
C VAL A 214 31.25 26.41 7.05
N LEU A 215 30.03 25.88 7.16
CA LEU A 215 29.35 25.33 6.00
C LEU A 215 28.71 26.53 5.31
N GLU A 216 29.22 26.87 4.12
CA GLU A 216 28.56 27.81 3.23
C GLU A 216 27.12 27.33 3.05
N SER A 217 26.20 28.12 3.60
CA SER A 217 24.79 28.07 3.24
C SER A 217 24.68 28.41 1.77
N SER A 218 24.78 27.38 0.93
CA SER A 218 24.24 27.44 -0.42
C SER A 218 22.74 27.63 -0.27
N LEU A 219 22.30 28.89 -0.42
CA LEU A 219 20.90 29.28 -0.51
C LEU A 219 20.22 28.42 -1.57
N ILE A 220 19.46 27.42 -1.14
CA ILE A 220 18.59 26.64 -2.02
C ILE A 220 17.43 27.57 -2.35
N THR A 221 17.50 28.21 -3.52
CA THR A 221 16.36 28.92 -4.11
C THR A 221 15.31 27.89 -4.51
N SER A 222 14.06 28.13 -4.09
CA SER A 222 12.89 27.33 -4.45
C SER A 222 12.36 27.67 -5.86
N GLU A 223 13.04 28.53 -6.61
CA GLU A 223 12.66 28.79 -8.00
C GLU A 223 13.20 27.67 -8.91
N PRO A 224 12.31 26.89 -9.56
CA PRO A 224 12.75 25.96 -10.59
C PRO A 224 13.43 26.75 -11.71
N ASN A 225 14.58 26.26 -12.18
CA ASN A 225 15.26 26.85 -13.33
C ASN A 225 14.27 26.99 -14.50
N PRO A 226 14.12 28.17 -15.10
CA PRO A 226 13.19 28.35 -16.21
C PRO A 226 13.60 27.39 -17.33
N ALA A 227 12.68 26.50 -17.71
CA ALA A 227 12.93 25.53 -18.76
C ALA A 227 13.24 26.28 -20.07
N SER A 228 14.41 25.97 -20.66
CA SER A 228 14.88 26.69 -21.85
C SER A 228 13.89 26.54 -23.01
N PRO A 229 13.33 27.65 -23.53
CA PRO A 229 12.42 27.60 -24.67
C PRO A 229 13.10 27.01 -25.92
N VAL A 230 14.43 27.07 -25.97
CA VAL A 230 15.24 26.52 -27.07
C VAL A 230 15.18 24.99 -27.08
N GLY A 231 15.16 24.32 -25.92
CA GLY A 231 15.10 22.86 -25.84
C GLY A 231 13.82 22.30 -26.45
N PHE A 232 12.67 22.91 -26.12
CA PHE A 232 11.38 22.54 -26.71
C PHE A 232 11.28 22.87 -28.19
N ALA A 233 11.85 24.00 -28.63
CA ALA A 233 11.88 24.35 -30.05
C ALA A 233 12.71 23.36 -30.88
N VAL A 234 13.86 22.92 -30.34
CA VAL A 234 14.70 21.89 -30.98
C VAL A 234 13.96 20.55 -31.05
N LEU A 235 13.33 20.13 -29.95
CA LEU A 235 12.57 18.87 -29.91
C LEU A 235 11.40 18.90 -30.92
N ALA A 236 10.62 19.98 -30.94
CA ALA A 236 9.51 20.15 -31.87
C ALA A 236 9.99 20.17 -33.34
N GLY A 237 11.14 20.80 -33.61
CA GLY A 237 11.77 20.78 -34.92
C GLY A 237 12.17 19.37 -35.37
N LEU A 238 12.80 18.59 -34.48
CA LEU A 238 13.21 17.22 -34.76
C LEU A 238 12.02 16.29 -35.01
N VAL A 239 10.98 16.39 -34.17
CA VAL A 239 9.74 15.61 -34.32
C VAL A 239 9.00 16.00 -35.61
N GLY A 240 8.94 17.29 -35.94
CA GLY A 240 8.35 17.78 -37.19
C GLY A 240 9.06 17.27 -38.43
N MET A 241 10.40 17.28 -38.43
CA MET A 241 11.20 16.74 -39.54
C MET A 241 11.01 15.22 -39.70
N ALA A 242 11.02 14.47 -38.59
CA ALA A 242 10.80 13.02 -38.62
C ALA A 242 9.39 12.66 -39.13
N SER A 243 8.37 13.37 -38.62
CA SER A 243 6.98 13.19 -39.05
C SER A 243 6.80 13.54 -40.53
N GLY A 244 7.45 14.61 -41.00
CA GLY A 244 7.45 15.01 -42.41
C GLY A 244 8.07 13.95 -43.33
N MET A 245 9.19 13.34 -42.94
CA MET A 245 9.83 12.27 -43.71
C MET A 245 8.95 11.00 -43.80
N ILE A 246 8.20 10.68 -42.75
CA ILE A 246 7.30 9.52 -42.72
C ILE A 246 6.04 9.79 -43.55
N LEU A 247 5.48 10.99 -43.47
CA LEU A 247 4.20 11.32 -44.10
C LEU A 247 4.34 11.76 -45.57
N ALA A 248 5.49 12.27 -46.00
CA ALA A 248 5.70 12.74 -47.38
C ALA A 248 5.45 11.66 -48.47
N PRO A 249 5.93 10.41 -48.33
CA PRO A 249 5.65 9.36 -49.33
C PRO A 249 4.19 8.93 -49.37
N TRP A 250 3.45 9.14 -48.27
CA TRP A 250 2.02 8.82 -48.19
C TRP A 250 1.18 9.96 -48.78
N SER A 251 1.51 11.22 -48.47
CA SER A 251 0.85 12.39 -49.03
C SER A 251 1.08 12.52 -50.54
N GLU A 252 2.28 12.21 -51.05
CA GLU A 252 2.54 12.18 -52.49
C GLU A 252 1.73 11.09 -53.19
N ARG A 253 1.64 9.88 -52.59
CA ARG A 253 0.80 8.78 -53.12
C ARG A 253 -0.67 9.15 -53.13
N TRP A 254 -1.16 9.81 -52.08
CA TRP A 254 -2.53 10.27 -52.01
C TRP A 254 -2.80 11.37 -53.06
N TYR A 255 -1.93 12.38 -53.17
CA TYR A 255 -2.03 13.44 -54.17
C TYR A 255 -2.05 12.92 -55.60
N ARG A 256 -1.17 11.96 -55.93
CA ARG A 256 -1.17 11.30 -57.25
C ARG A 256 -2.47 10.52 -57.53
N ARG A 257 -3.14 9.96 -56.51
CA ARG A 257 -4.43 9.27 -56.69
C ARG A 257 -5.60 10.23 -56.93
N ILE A 258 -5.58 11.43 -56.36
CA ILE A 258 -6.65 12.43 -56.56
C ILE A 258 -6.46 13.26 -57.83
N ASN A 259 -5.21 13.47 -58.28
CA ASN A 259 -4.90 14.33 -59.42
C ASN A 259 -4.34 13.60 -60.66
N GLY A 260 -4.21 12.28 -60.65
CA GLY A 260 -3.61 11.50 -61.74
C GLY A 260 -4.54 10.44 -62.32
N SER A 261 -5.03 10.71 -63.54
CA SER A 261 -5.17 9.72 -64.62
C SER A 261 -3.81 9.44 -65.24
#